data_AF-A0A5J4NKX6-F1
#
_entry.id   AF-A0A5J4NKX6-F1
#
_cell.length_a   1.000
_cell.length_b   1.000
_cell.length_c   1.000
_cell.angle_alpha   90.00
_cell.angle_beta   90.00
_cell.angle_gamma   90.00
#
_symmetry.space_group_name_H-M   'P 1'
#
loop_
_entity.id
_entity.type
_entity.pdbx_description
1 polymer ?
#
loop_
_entity_poly.entity_id
_entity_poly.type
_entity_poly.pdbx_seq_one_letter_code
_entity_poly.pdbx_strand_id
1 'polypeptide(L)'
;MFRDSYQSGLLSVFYSLGSNPLNNWQQKVSQTLSHVYSQVVNGHIKRVTDEDIQSFVLEIIGTNVSTTFISCPTLPNKTLSIRLPILVIVLKNLKKYFSFEVQILDDQNIRRRFKASTFQTATSVKPFACMMPIKLDEGWNQVQFDLSDFTKRAYGTNFVECLQIEVR
;
A
#
# COMPACT_ATOMS: atom_id res chain seq x y z
N MET A 1 6.82 13.34 -6.76
CA MET A 1 5.70 14.13 -6.20
C MET A 1 6.19 14.94 -5.01
N PHE A 2 6.95 14.33 -4.11
CA PHE A 2 7.48 14.95 -2.90
C PHE A 2 8.97 15.30 -2.98
N ARG A 3 9.61 15.16 -4.17
CA ARG A 3 11.06 15.34 -4.36
C ARG A 3 11.58 16.68 -3.83
N ASP A 4 10.83 17.75 -4.09
CA ASP A 4 11.18 19.12 -3.72
C ASP A 4 10.43 19.59 -2.47
N SER A 5 9.64 18.70 -1.85
CA SER A 5 8.93 18.98 -0.60
C SER A 5 9.86 18.80 0.60
N TYR A 6 9.61 19.54 1.67
CA TYR A 6 10.28 19.32 2.95
C TYR A 6 9.88 17.96 3.53
N GLN A 7 10.86 17.11 3.82
CA GLN A 7 10.65 15.75 4.34
C GLN A 7 11.42 15.58 5.64
N SER A 8 10.84 16.06 6.74
CA SER A 8 11.37 15.85 8.10
C SER A 8 10.24 15.50 9.05
N GLY A 9 10.54 14.66 10.03
CA GLY A 9 9.54 14.15 10.96
C GLY A 9 8.55 13.22 10.26
N LEU A 10 7.30 13.70 10.07
CA LEU A 10 6.20 12.91 9.54
C LEU A 10 5.71 13.47 8.21
N LEU A 11 5.50 12.59 7.24
CA LEU A 11 4.88 12.91 5.96
C LEU A 11 3.68 11.99 5.73
N SER A 12 2.49 12.57 5.65
CA SER A 12 1.27 11.83 5.31
C SER A 12 1.09 11.76 3.80
N VAL A 13 0.97 10.53 3.27
CA VAL A 13 0.66 10.27 1.84
C VAL A 13 -0.84 10.05 1.62
N PHE A 14 -1.55 9.66 2.68
CA PHE A 14 -2.98 9.40 2.68
C PHE A 14 -3.58 9.77 4.04
N TYR A 15 -4.73 10.45 4.01
CA TYR A 15 -5.50 10.78 5.20
C TYR A 15 -6.99 10.79 4.89
N SER A 16 -7.77 9.94 5.59
CA SER A 16 -9.19 9.68 5.29
C SER A 16 -10.12 10.87 5.52
N LEU A 17 -9.76 11.80 6.42
CA LEU A 17 -10.59 12.95 6.76
C LEU A 17 -10.48 14.12 5.76
N GLY A 18 -9.55 14.04 4.80
CA GLY A 18 -9.42 15.07 3.77
C GLY A 18 -10.67 15.22 2.91
N SER A 19 -10.83 16.39 2.28
CA SER A 19 -11.92 16.65 1.33
C SER A 19 -11.84 15.77 0.09
N ASN A 20 -10.63 15.48 -0.41
CA ASN A 20 -10.37 14.55 -1.50
C ASN A 20 -9.16 13.65 -1.17
N PRO A 21 -9.35 12.60 -0.34
CA PRO A 21 -8.26 11.80 0.22
C PRO A 21 -7.52 10.97 -0.83
N LEU A 22 -8.15 10.71 -1.98
CA LEU A 22 -7.62 9.89 -3.07
C LEU A 22 -7.14 10.71 -4.28
N ASN A 23 -6.96 12.03 -4.13
CA ASN A 23 -6.57 12.90 -5.25
C ASN A 23 -5.27 12.44 -5.97
N ASN A 24 -4.32 11.92 -5.20
CA ASN A 24 -3.03 11.42 -5.70
C ASN A 24 -2.98 9.89 -5.85
N TRP A 25 -4.12 9.22 -5.69
CA TRP A 25 -4.24 7.78 -5.65
C TRP A 25 -5.07 7.30 -6.84
N GLN A 26 -4.50 6.40 -7.65
CA GLN A 26 -5.27 5.64 -8.63
C GLN A 26 -6.15 4.64 -7.89
N GLN A 27 -7.42 4.58 -8.28
CA GLN A 27 -8.37 3.60 -7.79
C GLN A 27 -8.61 2.57 -8.89
N LYS A 28 -8.52 1.29 -8.55
CA LYS A 28 -8.91 0.21 -9.45
C LYS A 28 -9.88 -0.72 -8.73
N VAL A 29 -11.05 -0.91 -9.32
CA VAL A 29 -12.04 -1.90 -8.90
C VAL A 29 -12.41 -2.70 -10.13
N SER A 30 -12.13 -4.00 -10.13
CA SER A 30 -12.45 -4.85 -11.27
C SER A 30 -13.95 -5.04 -11.40
N GLN A 31 -14.43 -4.85 -12.63
CA GLN A 31 -15.81 -5.10 -13.03
C GLN A 31 -15.80 -6.36 -13.89
N THR A 32 -16.68 -7.30 -13.57
CA THR A 32 -16.85 -8.50 -14.40
C THR A 32 -18.14 -8.35 -15.20
N LEU A 33 -18.03 -8.55 -16.51
CA LEU A 33 -19.18 -8.67 -17.39
C LEU A 33 -19.93 -9.97 -17.07
N SER A 34 -21.15 -9.87 -16.55
CA SER A 34 -22.08 -11.01 -16.56
C SER A 34 -22.64 -11.18 -17.98
N HIS A 35 -22.76 -12.41 -18.47
CA HIS A 35 -23.38 -12.73 -19.77
C HIS A 35 -24.85 -12.29 -19.88
N VAL A 36 -25.47 -11.85 -18.78
CA VAL A 36 -26.84 -11.36 -18.73
C VAL A 36 -26.84 -9.91 -18.24
N TYR A 37 -26.68 -8.98 -19.18
CA TYR A 37 -27.02 -7.54 -19.13
C TYR A 37 -26.60 -6.66 -17.93
N SER A 38 -25.74 -7.12 -16.99
CA SER A 38 -25.27 -6.28 -15.88
C SER A 38 -23.77 -6.45 -15.58
N GLN A 39 -23.07 -5.33 -15.41
CA GLN A 39 -21.72 -5.31 -14.85
C GLN A 39 -21.81 -5.67 -13.36
N VAL A 40 -21.22 -6.80 -12.97
CA VAL A 40 -21.12 -7.17 -11.55
C VAL A 40 -19.82 -6.59 -11.01
N VAL A 41 -19.93 -5.61 -10.10
CA VAL A 41 -18.77 -5.00 -9.45
C VAL A 41 -18.29 -5.93 -8.33
N ASN A 42 -17.07 -6.43 -8.46
CA ASN A 42 -16.47 -7.42 -7.55
C ASN A 42 -15.71 -6.78 -6.37
N GLY A 43 -16.24 -5.67 -5.86
CA GLY A 43 -15.62 -4.90 -4.78
C GLY A 43 -16.10 -3.46 -4.70
N HIS A 44 -15.55 -2.69 -3.77
CA HIS A 44 -15.77 -1.25 -3.66
C HIS A 44 -14.61 -0.58 -2.92
N ILE A 45 -14.47 0.71 -3.20
CA ILE A 45 -13.59 1.64 -2.47
C ILE A 45 -14.51 2.77 -2.01
N LYS A 46 -14.76 2.90 -0.71
CA LYS A 46 -15.70 3.91 -0.18
C LYS A 46 -15.21 4.45 1.15
N ARG A 47 -15.63 5.67 1.48
CA ARG A 47 -15.41 6.25 2.80
C ARG A 47 -16.57 5.87 3.72
N VAL A 48 -16.28 5.27 4.87
CA VAL A 48 -17.26 4.88 5.89
C VAL A 48 -16.90 5.45 7.24
N THR A 49 -17.86 5.52 8.14
CA THR A 49 -17.61 5.78 9.55
C THR A 49 -17.30 4.45 10.24
N ASP A 50 -16.11 4.31 10.83
CA ASP A 50 -15.77 3.14 11.63
C ASP A 50 -16.35 3.28 13.04
N GLU A 51 -16.95 2.21 13.55
CA GLU A 51 -17.66 2.22 14.84
C GLU A 51 -16.71 2.29 16.04
N ASP A 52 -15.51 1.71 15.95
CA ASP A 52 -14.58 1.62 17.09
C ASP A 52 -13.87 2.96 17.34
N ILE A 53 -13.48 3.64 16.25
CA ILE A 53 -12.77 4.94 16.34
C ILE A 53 -13.67 6.15 16.09
N GLN A 54 -14.95 5.92 15.76
CA GLN A 54 -15.96 6.97 15.50
C GLN A 54 -15.50 8.02 14.48
N SER A 55 -14.79 7.59 13.44
CA SER A 55 -14.13 8.48 12.48
C SER A 55 -14.22 7.93 11.06
N PHE A 56 -14.02 8.80 10.07
CA PHE A 56 -14.05 8.35 8.68
C PHE A 56 -12.78 7.57 8.32
N VAL A 57 -12.99 6.42 7.67
CA VAL A 57 -11.95 5.54 7.17
C VAL A 57 -12.22 5.23 5.70
N LEU A 58 -11.19 4.85 4.97
CA LEU A 58 -11.35 4.33 3.62
C LEU A 58 -11.41 2.81 3.67
N GLU A 59 -12.54 2.27 3.26
CA GLU A 59 -12.78 0.83 3.16
C GLU A 59 -12.53 0.38 1.72
N ILE A 60 -11.64 -0.60 1.57
CA ILE A 60 -11.31 -1.26 0.31
C ILE A 60 -11.64 -2.73 0.48
N ILE A 61 -12.66 -3.20 -0.25
CA ILE A 61 -13.07 -4.60 -0.21
C ILE A 61 -13.20 -5.09 -1.64
N GLY A 62 -12.59 -6.22 -1.96
CA GLY A 62 -12.80 -6.94 -3.21
C GLY A 62 -12.95 -8.43 -2.95
N THR A 63 -13.57 -9.15 -3.89
CA THR A 63 -13.60 -10.63 -3.87
C THR A 63 -12.23 -11.22 -4.19
N ASN A 64 -11.40 -10.49 -4.93
CA ASN A 64 -10.03 -10.87 -5.27
C ASN A 64 -9.06 -9.71 -5.00
N VAL A 65 -8.11 -9.92 -4.08
CA VAL A 65 -7.08 -8.96 -3.66
C VAL A 65 -6.26 -8.43 -4.85
N SER A 66 -6.09 -9.19 -5.93
CA SER A 66 -5.35 -8.71 -7.11
C SER A 66 -6.11 -7.68 -7.96
N THR A 67 -7.41 -7.51 -7.72
CA THR A 67 -8.33 -6.83 -8.65
C THR A 67 -8.93 -5.55 -8.11
N THR A 68 -8.85 -5.33 -6.80
CA THR A 68 -9.33 -4.11 -6.13
C THR A 68 -8.19 -3.53 -5.31
N PHE A 69 -7.72 -2.35 -5.67
CA PHE A 69 -6.60 -1.70 -4.99
C PHE A 69 -6.58 -0.19 -5.19
N ILE A 70 -5.79 0.47 -4.36
CA ILE A 70 -5.35 1.85 -4.59
C ILE A 70 -3.83 1.91 -4.73
N SER A 71 -3.34 2.75 -5.63
CA SER A 71 -1.90 2.97 -5.82
C SER A 71 -1.56 4.45 -5.86
N CYS A 72 -0.42 4.83 -5.28
CA CYS A 72 0.10 6.18 -5.30
C CYS A 72 1.54 6.15 -5.82
N PRO A 73 1.88 6.92 -6.86
CA PRO A 73 1.09 7.98 -7.49
C PRO A 73 0.05 7.48 -8.52
N THR A 74 -0.91 8.34 -8.89
CA THR A 74 -1.98 8.01 -9.86
C THR A 74 -1.46 7.61 -11.25
N LEU A 75 -0.29 8.13 -11.64
CA LEU A 75 0.29 7.91 -12.97
C LEU A 75 1.55 7.04 -12.86
N PRO A 76 1.70 6.01 -13.72
CA PRO A 76 2.80 5.05 -13.62
C PRO A 76 4.18 5.63 -13.98
N ASN A 77 4.22 6.79 -14.64
CA ASN A 77 5.46 7.50 -14.95
C ASN A 77 5.89 8.48 -13.84
N LYS A 78 5.05 8.72 -12.83
CA LYS A 78 5.39 9.55 -11.68
C LYS A 78 5.91 8.69 -10.56
N THR A 79 6.68 9.30 -9.66
CA THR A 79 7.18 8.68 -8.43
C THR A 79 6.79 9.54 -7.23
N LEU A 80 6.69 8.93 -6.05
CA LEU A 80 6.56 9.62 -4.78
C LEU A 80 7.84 10.42 -4.49
N SER A 81 9.00 9.75 -4.53
CA SER A 81 10.33 10.29 -4.16
C SER A 81 10.39 10.72 -2.69
N ILE A 82 9.96 9.81 -1.81
CA ILE A 82 9.99 10.00 -0.34
C ILE A 82 11.23 9.32 0.23
N ARG A 83 12.04 10.06 1.00
CA ARG A 83 13.33 9.60 1.57
C ARG A 83 13.23 9.17 3.04
N LEU A 84 12.05 9.30 3.65
CA LEU A 84 11.82 8.83 5.01
C LEU A 84 11.91 7.29 5.06
N PRO A 85 12.68 6.72 6.00
CA PRO A 85 12.99 5.28 5.99
C PRO A 85 11.86 4.40 6.52
N ILE A 86 10.99 4.94 7.36
CA ILE A 86 9.93 4.18 8.03
C ILE A 86 8.59 4.54 7.40
N LEU A 87 7.93 3.54 6.81
CA LEU A 87 6.54 3.61 6.39
C LEU A 87 5.65 3.12 7.53
N VAL A 88 4.64 3.92 7.89
CA VAL A 88 3.63 3.53 8.88
C VAL A 88 2.27 3.44 8.20
N ILE A 89 1.60 2.31 8.38
CA ILE A 89 0.23 2.08 7.89
C ILE A 89 -0.66 1.77 9.08
N VAL A 90 -1.74 2.53 9.24
CA VAL A 90 -2.79 2.25 10.22
C VAL A 90 -3.95 1.59 9.48
N LEU A 91 -4.31 0.37 9.87
CA LEU A 91 -5.31 -0.44 9.17
C LEU A 91 -6.12 -1.27 10.16
N LYS A 92 -7.33 -1.66 9.77
CA LYS A 92 -8.18 -2.57 10.54
C LYS A 92 -8.16 -3.96 9.93
N ASN A 93 -7.88 -4.98 10.73
CA ASN A 93 -7.91 -6.37 10.32
C ASN A 93 -9.37 -6.86 10.23
N LEU A 94 -9.87 -7.00 9.00
CA LEU A 94 -11.21 -7.52 8.71
C LEU A 94 -11.27 -9.06 8.64
N LYS A 95 -10.21 -9.76 9.07
CA LYS A 95 -10.06 -11.22 8.93
C LYS A 95 -10.18 -11.70 7.47
N LYS A 96 -9.76 -10.86 6.52
CA LYS A 96 -9.72 -11.15 5.07
C LYS A 96 -8.29 -11.09 4.56
N TYR A 97 -8.07 -11.61 3.36
CA TYR A 97 -6.78 -11.48 2.69
C TYR A 97 -6.47 -10.02 2.40
N PHE A 98 -5.26 -9.61 2.76
CA PHE A 98 -4.76 -8.25 2.63
C PHE A 98 -3.33 -8.31 2.14
N SER A 99 -2.95 -7.35 1.29
CA SER A 99 -1.55 -7.14 0.95
C SER A 99 -1.26 -5.68 0.62
N PHE A 100 -0.05 -5.24 0.96
CA PHE A 100 0.46 -3.98 0.43
C PHE A 100 1.82 -4.20 -0.21
N GLU A 101 2.17 -3.28 -1.09
CA GLU A 101 3.38 -3.30 -1.87
C GLU A 101 4.02 -1.92 -1.88
N VAL A 102 5.34 -1.88 -1.69
CA VAL A 102 6.14 -0.67 -1.74
C VAL A 102 7.26 -0.86 -2.74
N GLN A 103 7.34 0.02 -3.72
CA GLN A 103 8.46 0.09 -4.63
C GLN A 103 9.48 1.11 -4.13
N ILE A 104 10.73 0.70 -4.06
CA ILE A 104 11.85 1.52 -3.60
C ILE A 104 12.95 1.61 -4.66
N LEU A 105 13.77 2.64 -4.55
CA LEU A 105 15.04 2.78 -5.23
C LEU A 105 16.18 2.55 -4.22
N ASP A 106 17.17 1.74 -4.61
CA ASP A 106 18.39 1.55 -3.82
C ASP A 106 19.57 2.38 -4.36
N ASP A 107 20.69 2.35 -3.64
CA ASP A 107 21.93 3.06 -3.98
C ASP A 107 22.68 2.48 -5.20
N GLN A 108 22.26 1.31 -5.69
CA GLN A 108 22.69 0.75 -6.97
C GLN A 108 21.80 1.19 -8.14
N ASN A 109 20.85 2.11 -7.88
CA ASN A 109 19.87 2.59 -8.85
C ASN A 109 18.96 1.46 -9.38
N ILE A 110 18.73 0.42 -8.57
CA ILE A 110 17.85 -0.71 -8.87
C ILE A 110 16.51 -0.47 -8.18
N ARG A 111 15.42 -0.67 -8.94
CA ARG A 111 14.07 -0.62 -8.39
C ARG A 111 13.68 -1.98 -7.82
N ARG A 112 13.31 -2.01 -6.54
CA ARG A 112 12.90 -3.24 -5.84
C ARG A 112 11.50 -3.09 -5.26
N ARG A 113 10.82 -4.20 -5.05
CA ARG A 113 9.46 -4.24 -4.51
C ARG A 113 9.41 -5.05 -3.24
N PHE A 114 8.88 -4.48 -2.18
CA PHE A 114 8.56 -5.17 -0.94
C PHE A 114 7.05 -5.40 -0.90
N LYS A 115 6.63 -6.66 -0.85
CA LYS A 115 5.22 -7.04 -0.73
C LYS A 115 5.02 -7.77 0.59
N ALA A 116 4.14 -7.24 1.43
CA ALA A 116 3.71 -7.88 2.66
C ALA A 116 2.26 -8.33 2.51
N SER A 117 1.96 -9.58 2.90
CA SER A 117 0.60 -10.12 2.77
C SER A 117 0.23 -11.12 3.87
N THR A 118 -1.05 -11.19 4.21
CA THR A 118 -1.56 -12.04 5.30
C THR A 118 -1.66 -13.52 4.92
N PHE A 119 -1.58 -13.84 3.63
CA PHE A 119 -1.65 -15.21 3.10
C PHE A 119 -0.29 -15.79 2.72
N GLN A 120 0.78 -15.00 2.79
CA GLN A 120 2.14 -15.51 2.60
C GLN A 120 2.59 -16.17 3.90
N THR A 121 3.28 -17.31 3.83
CA THR A 121 3.74 -18.06 5.01
C THR A 121 5.23 -17.87 5.29
N ALA A 122 6.03 -17.68 4.25
CA ALA A 122 7.48 -17.56 4.36
C ALA A 122 8.02 -16.39 3.51
N THR A 123 9.09 -15.78 3.97
CA THR A 123 9.79 -14.74 3.22
C THR A 123 10.49 -15.33 2.00
N SER A 124 10.28 -14.73 0.83
CA SER A 124 10.92 -15.12 -0.42
C SER A 124 11.57 -13.89 -1.05
N VAL A 125 12.90 -13.91 -1.11
CA VAL A 125 13.71 -12.84 -1.70
C VAL A 125 14.06 -13.21 -3.14
N LYS A 126 13.58 -12.41 -4.08
CA LYS A 126 13.95 -12.45 -5.51
C LYS A 126 14.71 -11.16 -5.86
N PRO A 127 15.48 -11.13 -6.96
CA PRO A 127 16.31 -9.97 -7.31
C PRO A 127 15.55 -8.63 -7.30
N PHE A 128 14.32 -8.60 -7.81
CA PHE A 128 13.52 -7.36 -7.92
C PHE A 128 12.34 -7.28 -6.95
N ALA A 129 12.10 -8.34 -6.17
CA ALA A 129 10.95 -8.40 -5.28
C ALA A 129 11.21 -9.26 -4.05
N CYS A 130 10.84 -8.77 -2.88
CA CYS A 130 10.83 -9.51 -1.63
C CYS A 130 9.38 -9.63 -1.16
N MET A 131 8.90 -10.86 -1.04
CA MET A 131 7.57 -11.17 -0.52
C MET A 131 7.72 -11.65 0.92
N MET A 132 6.96 -11.09 1.84
CA MET A 132 7.03 -11.43 3.26
C MET A 132 5.65 -11.62 3.88
N PRO A 133 5.54 -12.51 4.89
CA PRO A 133 4.32 -12.64 5.67
C PRO A 133 4.09 -11.40 6.53
N ILE A 134 2.83 -11.03 6.75
CA ILE A 134 2.43 -10.13 7.82
C ILE A 134 1.36 -10.79 8.68
N LYS A 135 1.50 -10.68 9.99
CA LYS A 135 0.49 -11.10 10.95
C LYS A 135 -0.12 -9.85 11.56
N LEU A 136 -1.45 -9.82 11.61
CA LEU A 136 -2.22 -8.71 12.14
C LEU A 136 -3.06 -9.21 13.31
N ASP A 137 -3.14 -8.42 14.37
CA ASP A 137 -4.02 -8.68 15.49
C ASP A 137 -5.47 -8.36 15.10
N GLU A 138 -6.43 -8.76 15.94
CA GLU A 138 -7.83 -8.43 15.70
C GLU A 138 -8.08 -6.92 15.88
N GLY A 139 -8.88 -6.31 15.00
CA GLY A 139 -9.20 -4.88 15.08
C GLY A 139 -8.13 -3.97 14.48
N TRP A 140 -7.89 -2.82 15.12
CA TRP A 140 -7.00 -1.78 14.61
C TRP A 140 -5.53 -2.09 14.88
N ASN A 141 -4.71 -1.97 13.83
CA ASN A 141 -3.29 -2.26 13.84
C ASN A 141 -2.50 -1.08 13.29
N GLN A 142 -1.32 -0.83 13.86
CA GLN A 142 -0.32 0.07 13.31
C GLN A 142 0.89 -0.74 12.85
N VAL A 143 1.01 -0.90 11.54
CA VAL A 143 2.13 -1.59 10.91
C VAL A 143 3.25 -0.59 10.64
N GLN A 144 4.41 -0.83 11.23
CA GLN A 144 5.63 -0.07 10.94
C GLN A 144 6.55 -0.89 10.05
N PHE A 145 7.04 -0.27 8.99
CA PHE A 145 7.79 -0.93 7.94
C PHE A 145 9.06 -0.15 7.64
N ASP A 146 10.19 -0.65 8.17
CA ASP A 146 11.50 -0.02 7.99
C ASP A 146 12.11 -0.40 6.62
N LEU A 147 11.87 0.47 5.63
CA LEU A 147 12.35 0.28 4.26
C LEU A 147 13.87 0.23 4.20
N SER A 148 14.56 0.97 5.06
CA SER A 148 16.03 1.01 5.09
C SER A 148 16.60 -0.32 5.55
N ASP A 149 16.12 -0.81 6.69
CA ASP A 149 16.55 -2.07 7.28
C ASP A 149 16.16 -3.27 6.40
N PHE A 150 14.96 -3.27 5.81
CA PHE A 150 14.58 -4.32 4.85
C PHE A 150 15.43 -4.33 3.58
N THR A 151 15.78 -3.16 3.02
CA THR A 151 16.65 -3.07 1.85
C THR A 151 18.03 -3.64 2.16
N LYS A 152 18.59 -3.28 3.31
CA LYS A 152 19.89 -3.77 3.77
C LYS A 152 19.90 -5.27 4.00
N ARG A 153 18.89 -5.83 4.67
CA ARG A 153 18.81 -7.27 4.95
C ARG A 153 18.55 -8.12 3.70
N ALA A 154 17.65 -7.67 2.82
CA ALA A 154 17.25 -8.47 1.66
C ALA A 154 18.28 -8.42 0.53
N TYR A 155 18.98 -7.30 0.38
CA TYR A 155 19.80 -7.03 -0.82
C TYR A 155 21.22 -6.55 -0.55
N GLY A 156 21.56 -6.21 0.71
CA GLY A 156 22.86 -5.66 1.04
C GLY A 156 23.10 -4.24 0.52
N THR A 157 22.05 -3.57 0.04
CA THR A 157 22.07 -2.20 -0.51
C THR A 157 21.40 -1.21 0.43
N ASN A 158 21.59 0.09 0.18
CA ASN A 158 20.98 1.13 1.00
C ASN A 158 19.70 1.68 0.36
N PHE A 159 18.70 1.99 1.19
CA PHE A 159 17.49 2.66 0.74
C PHE A 159 17.77 4.12 0.36
N VAL A 160 17.27 4.54 -0.81
CA VAL A 160 17.39 5.92 -1.30
C VAL A 160 16.05 6.63 -1.22
N GLU A 161 15.02 6.09 -1.88
CA GLU A 161 13.67 6.66 -1.84
C GLU A 161 12.57 5.64 -2.14
N CYS A 162 11.38 5.91 -1.60
CA CYS A 162 10.13 5.25 -1.94
C CYS A 162 9.55 5.87 -3.22
N LEU A 163 9.22 5.01 -4.18
CA LEU A 163 8.74 5.37 -5.52
C LEU A 163 7.23 5.25 -5.65
N GLN A 164 6.65 4.16 -5.14
CA GLN A 164 5.23 3.85 -5.27
C GLN A 164 4.75 3.03 -4.07
N ILE A 165 3.51 3.26 -3.65
CA ILE A 165 2.81 2.46 -2.65
C ILE A 165 1.52 1.93 -3.28
N GLU A 166 1.20 0.66 -3.06
CA GLU A 166 -0.04 0.04 -3.48
C GLU A 166 -0.65 -0.79 -2.35
N VAL A 167 -1.94 -0.64 -2.12
CA VAL A 167 -2.68 -1.30 -1.03
C VAL A 167 -3.87 -2.06 -1.60
N ARG A 168 -3.99 -3.34 -1.23
CA ARG A 168 -4.92 -4.31 -1.80
C ARG A 168 -5.63 -5.16 -0.74
#